data_AF-A0A914D6D4-F1
#
_entry.id   AF-A0A914D6D4-F1
#
_cell.length_a   1.000
_cell.length_b   1.000
_cell.length_c   1.000
_cell.angle_alpha   90.00
_cell.angle_beta   90.00
_cell.angle_gamma   90.00
#
_symmetry.space_group_name_H-M   'P 1'
#
loop_
_entity.id
_entity.type
_entity.pdbx_description
1 polymer ?
#
loop_
_entity_poly.entity_id
_entity_poly.type
_entity_poly.pdbx_seq_one_letter_code
_entity_poly.pdbx_strand_id
1 'polypeptide(L)'
;SALDASKRLSTLNDLSPTSAKSFAVQHNLDEKTVKKIDEYFGNESDLASFLIRAAIEDSVIANFLYWYLKVEIEANSELDEPMSKMYAGVLDRLTAALSQGSNSTRRTYQMLISQKKFVETLVEMAKLVAEVSGNRMKKQEVLKRKLAENSDLIDLKGLSLPLDPSIHVKNVDQELEIAENQSLAELMDTQGLAESEEEETDRRTRT
;
A
#
# COMPACT_ATOMS: atom_id res chain seq x y z
N SER A 1 24.42 -51.69 1.82
CA SER A 1 25.70 -50.99 1.89
C SER A 1 25.54 -49.83 2.87
N ALA A 2 26.29 -49.79 3.97
CA ALA A 2 26.26 -48.68 4.94
C ALA A 2 26.60 -47.31 4.27
N LEU A 3 27.23 -47.36 3.10
CA LEU A 3 27.49 -46.23 2.22
C LEU A 3 26.22 -45.55 1.66
N ASP A 4 25.11 -46.30 1.55
CA ASP A 4 23.85 -45.81 0.96
C ASP A 4 22.96 -45.11 2.00
N ALA A 5 22.98 -45.60 3.26
CA ALA A 5 22.33 -44.92 4.38
C ALA A 5 23.06 -43.62 4.76
N SER A 6 24.40 -43.61 4.67
CA SER A 6 25.21 -42.41 4.95
C SER A 6 25.03 -41.32 3.90
N LYS A 7 24.81 -41.68 2.62
CA LYS A 7 24.48 -40.72 1.55
C LYS A 7 23.08 -40.12 1.69
N ARG A 8 22.11 -40.88 2.23
CA ARG A 8 20.75 -40.39 2.48
C ARG A 8 20.66 -39.47 3.69
N LEU A 9 21.51 -39.69 4.71
CA LEU A 9 21.57 -38.82 5.90
C LEU A 9 22.31 -37.51 5.62
N SER A 10 23.31 -37.47 4.72
CA SER A 10 23.94 -36.21 4.32
C SER A 10 23.01 -35.30 3.51
N THR A 11 22.08 -35.85 2.72
CA THR A 11 21.10 -35.05 1.95
C THR A 11 19.98 -34.44 2.81
N LEU A 12 19.82 -34.86 4.07
CA LEU A 12 18.80 -34.31 4.97
C LEU A 12 19.33 -33.18 5.86
N ASN A 13 20.64 -32.99 5.94
CA ASN A 13 21.26 -32.01 6.83
C ASN A 13 21.55 -30.64 6.17
N ASP A 14 21.32 -30.52 4.86
CA ASP A 14 21.56 -29.30 4.07
C ASP A 14 20.29 -28.54 3.68
N LEU A 15 19.12 -28.96 4.18
CA LEU A 15 17.90 -28.18 4.02
C LEU A 15 17.82 -27.18 5.16
N SER A 16 18.33 -25.97 4.91
CA SER A 16 17.85 -24.82 5.68
C SER A 16 16.32 -24.72 5.49
N PRO A 17 15.56 -24.30 6.50
CA PRO A 17 14.09 -24.21 6.41
C PRO A 17 13.56 -23.21 5.36
N THR A 18 14.44 -22.61 4.53
CA THR A 18 14.18 -21.36 3.82
C THR A 18 14.41 -21.44 2.30
N SER A 19 14.66 -22.62 1.73
CA SER A 19 14.76 -22.76 0.26
C SER A 19 13.39 -22.96 -0.39
N ALA A 20 13.18 -22.39 -1.58
CA ALA A 20 11.99 -22.59 -2.42
C ALA A 20 11.68 -24.07 -2.66
N LYS A 21 12.71 -24.93 -2.64
CA LYS A 21 12.54 -26.40 -2.68
C LYS A 21 11.88 -26.96 -1.41
N SER A 22 12.23 -26.43 -0.24
CA SER A 22 11.59 -26.81 1.03
C SER A 22 10.11 -26.41 1.04
N PHE A 23 9.80 -25.18 0.60
CA PHE A 23 8.44 -24.67 0.49
C PHE A 23 7.59 -25.41 -0.55
N ALA A 24 8.15 -25.70 -1.73
CA ALA A 24 7.47 -26.42 -2.80
C ALA A 24 7.10 -27.86 -2.42
N VAL A 25 7.99 -28.55 -1.69
CA VAL A 25 7.75 -29.89 -1.16
C VAL A 25 6.64 -29.86 -0.09
N GLN A 26 6.58 -28.80 0.72
CA GLN A 26 5.59 -28.66 1.79
C GLN A 26 4.17 -28.33 1.29
N HIS A 27 4.05 -27.73 0.10
CA HIS A 27 2.79 -27.27 -0.49
C HIS A 27 2.33 -28.02 -1.77
N ASN A 28 3.01 -29.11 -2.16
CA ASN A 28 2.69 -29.92 -3.36
C ASN A 28 2.56 -29.07 -4.66
N LEU A 29 3.47 -28.11 -4.85
CA LEU A 29 3.51 -27.29 -6.07
C LEU A 29 4.22 -28.05 -7.19
N ASP A 30 3.71 -27.94 -8.42
CA ASP A 30 4.28 -28.62 -9.59
C ASP A 30 5.59 -27.96 -10.05
N GLU A 31 6.50 -28.73 -10.65
CA GLU A 31 7.84 -28.26 -11.06
C GLU A 31 7.80 -27.07 -12.04
N LYS A 32 6.68 -26.91 -12.77
CA LYS A 32 6.43 -25.78 -13.67
C LYS A 32 6.04 -24.51 -12.92
N THR A 33 5.22 -24.58 -11.88
CA THR A 33 4.96 -23.44 -10.99
C THR A 33 6.20 -23.07 -10.20
N VAL A 34 6.98 -24.03 -9.70
CA VAL A 34 8.25 -23.78 -9.00
C VAL A 34 9.25 -23.03 -9.88
N LYS A 35 9.42 -23.43 -11.15
CA LYS A 35 10.30 -22.71 -12.08
C LYS A 35 9.84 -21.29 -12.38
N LYS A 36 8.52 -21.06 -12.53
CA LYS A 36 7.98 -19.71 -12.69
C LYS A 36 8.22 -18.88 -11.45
N ILE A 37 7.98 -19.46 -10.27
CA ILE A 37 8.26 -18.87 -8.98
C ILE A 37 9.74 -18.49 -8.90
N ASP A 38 10.70 -19.40 -9.14
CA ASP A 38 12.13 -19.07 -9.15
C ASP A 38 12.49 -17.95 -10.15
N GLU A 39 11.86 -17.94 -11.33
CA GLU A 39 12.00 -16.87 -12.32
C GLU A 39 11.42 -15.52 -11.81
N TYR A 40 10.31 -15.55 -11.07
CA TYR A 40 9.71 -14.38 -10.40
C TYR A 40 10.47 -13.96 -9.12
N PHE A 41 11.16 -14.87 -8.45
CA PHE A 41 11.84 -14.63 -7.17
C PHE A 41 13.33 -14.33 -7.32
N GLY A 42 13.90 -14.29 -8.53
CA GLY A 42 15.32 -13.91 -8.72
C GLY A 42 16.24 -14.72 -7.80
N ASN A 43 17.48 -14.28 -7.58
CA ASN A 43 18.33 -14.94 -6.59
C ASN A 43 17.62 -14.92 -5.21
N GLU A 44 17.45 -16.08 -4.55
CA GLU A 44 16.78 -16.25 -3.23
C GLU A 44 17.33 -15.31 -2.11
N SER A 45 18.39 -14.56 -2.39
CA SER A 45 19.12 -13.66 -1.50
C SER A 45 18.89 -12.16 -1.75
N ASP A 46 18.11 -11.73 -2.75
CA ASP A 46 17.89 -10.30 -2.98
C ASP A 46 16.80 -9.70 -2.04
N LEU A 47 16.93 -8.40 -1.75
CA LEU A 47 16.05 -7.69 -0.81
C LEU A 47 14.60 -7.66 -1.30
N ALA A 48 14.36 -7.52 -2.61
CA ALA A 48 13.02 -7.47 -3.16
C ALA A 48 12.31 -8.81 -2.95
N SER A 49 13.00 -9.92 -3.15
CA SER A 49 12.49 -11.27 -2.91
C SER A 49 12.21 -11.54 -1.43
N PHE A 50 13.02 -10.98 -0.53
CA PHE A 50 12.72 -11.02 0.91
C PHE A 50 11.42 -10.27 1.24
N LEU A 51 11.28 -9.03 0.77
CA LEU A 51 10.08 -8.20 1.02
C LEU A 51 8.82 -8.81 0.43
N ILE A 52 8.90 -9.37 -0.79
CA ILE A 52 7.76 -10.02 -1.44
C ILE A 52 7.32 -11.26 -0.67
N ARG A 53 8.26 -12.09 -0.16
CA ARG A 53 7.91 -13.25 0.68
C ARG A 53 7.18 -12.83 1.95
N ALA A 54 7.69 -11.81 2.65
CA ALA A 54 7.04 -11.27 3.84
C ALA A 54 5.62 -10.75 3.53
N ALA A 55 5.44 -10.08 2.39
CA ALA A 55 4.14 -9.58 1.94
C ALA A 55 3.15 -10.70 1.58
N ILE A 56 3.61 -11.84 1.07
CA ILE A 56 2.72 -12.96 0.73
C ILE A 56 2.19 -13.65 2.01
N GLU A 57 2.99 -13.65 3.07
CA GLU A 57 2.61 -14.24 4.36
C GLU A 57 1.72 -13.31 5.21
N ASP A 58 1.86 -11.99 5.05
CA ASP A 58 1.12 -10.99 5.82
C ASP A 58 0.46 -9.93 4.92
N SER A 59 -0.87 -9.87 4.95
CA SER A 59 -1.66 -8.89 4.19
C SER A 59 -1.41 -7.43 4.57
N VAL A 60 -1.01 -7.16 5.82
CA VAL A 60 -0.65 -5.81 6.29
C VAL A 60 0.64 -5.37 5.62
N ILE A 61 1.65 -6.25 5.57
CA ILE A 61 2.91 -5.99 4.87
C ILE A 61 2.64 -5.82 3.37
N ALA A 62 1.79 -6.65 2.77
CA ALA A 62 1.39 -6.50 1.36
C ALA A 62 0.77 -5.14 1.07
N ASN A 63 -0.11 -4.67 1.95
CA ASN A 63 -0.75 -3.36 1.82
C ASN A 63 0.28 -2.23 1.81
N PHE A 64 1.14 -2.17 2.83
CA PHE A 64 2.14 -1.10 2.90
C PHE A 64 3.14 -1.17 1.75
N LEU A 65 3.66 -2.36 1.44
CA LEU A 65 4.61 -2.54 0.35
C LEU A 65 4.00 -2.10 -0.99
N TYR A 66 2.75 -2.47 -1.27
CA TYR A 66 2.05 -2.06 -2.49
C TYR A 66 1.95 -0.53 -2.60
N TRP A 67 1.50 0.14 -1.54
CA TRP A 67 1.29 1.59 -1.54
C TRP A 67 2.60 2.37 -1.56
N TYR A 68 3.64 1.92 -0.86
CA TYR A 68 4.96 2.53 -0.93
C TYR A 68 5.56 2.42 -2.32
N LEU A 69 5.50 1.24 -2.94
CA LEU A 69 5.96 1.08 -4.33
C LEU A 69 5.19 2.00 -5.28
N LYS A 70 3.87 2.16 -5.10
CA LYS A 70 3.07 3.09 -5.93
C LYS A 70 3.56 4.53 -5.81
N VAL A 71 3.77 5.02 -4.59
CA VAL A 71 4.27 6.38 -4.33
C VAL A 71 5.67 6.57 -4.92
N GLU A 72 6.57 5.61 -4.72
CA GLU A 72 7.94 5.68 -5.25
C GLU A 72 7.99 5.68 -6.78
N ILE A 73 7.12 4.89 -7.44
CA ILE A 73 7.02 4.89 -8.91
C ILE A 73 6.60 6.28 -9.42
N GLU A 74 5.57 6.89 -8.81
CA GLU A 74 5.05 8.20 -9.20
C GLU A 74 6.07 9.31 -8.93
N ALA A 75 6.66 9.35 -7.73
CA ALA A 75 7.63 10.36 -7.32
C ALA A 75 8.90 10.37 -8.20
N ASN A 76 9.34 9.21 -8.66
CA ASN A 76 10.55 9.09 -9.49
C ASN A 76 10.26 9.09 -11.01
N SER A 77 9.00 9.16 -11.43
CA SER A 77 8.62 9.01 -12.84
C SER A 77 9.26 10.06 -13.77
N GLU A 78 9.40 11.29 -13.30
CA GLU A 78 10.04 12.40 -14.04
C GLU A 78 11.49 12.65 -13.63
N LEU A 79 11.88 12.24 -12.41
CA LEU A 79 13.20 12.52 -11.82
C LEU A 79 14.25 11.46 -12.15
N ASP A 80 13.88 10.18 -12.07
CA ASP A 80 14.76 9.04 -12.28
C ASP A 80 13.96 7.87 -12.88
N GLU A 81 13.77 7.92 -14.20
CA GLU A 81 13.04 6.88 -14.94
C GLU A 81 13.61 5.46 -14.72
N PRO A 82 14.94 5.23 -14.71
CA PRO A 82 15.51 3.93 -14.33
C PRO A 82 15.06 3.45 -12.94
N MET A 83 15.07 4.32 -11.93
CA MET A 83 14.63 3.97 -10.58
C MET A 83 13.13 3.68 -10.53
N SER A 84 12.31 4.49 -11.19
CA SER A 84 10.86 4.27 -11.31
C SER A 84 10.57 2.90 -11.96
N LYS A 85 11.30 2.54 -13.03
CA LYS A 85 11.19 1.21 -13.67
C LYS A 85 11.62 0.06 -12.76
N MET A 86 12.63 0.25 -11.92
CA MET A 86 13.05 -0.75 -10.94
C MET A 86 11.94 -1.02 -9.93
N TYR A 87 11.35 0.03 -9.35
CA TYR A 87 10.22 -0.12 -8.43
C TYR A 87 8.99 -0.72 -9.10
N ALA A 88 8.70 -0.34 -10.35
CA ALA A 88 7.63 -0.95 -11.13
C ALA A 88 7.84 -2.47 -11.32
N GLY A 89 9.08 -2.89 -11.60
CA GLY A 89 9.44 -4.31 -11.67
C GLY A 89 9.20 -5.05 -10.34
N VAL A 90 9.51 -4.44 -9.20
CA VAL A 90 9.22 -5.04 -7.88
C VAL A 90 7.71 -5.14 -7.64
N LEU A 91 6.94 -4.11 -8.01
CA LEU A 91 5.49 -4.11 -7.89
C LEU A 91 4.83 -5.18 -8.77
N ASP A 92 5.33 -5.37 -9.99
CA ASP A 92 4.86 -6.43 -10.90
C ASP A 92 5.13 -7.82 -10.31
N ARG A 93 6.32 -8.04 -9.73
CA ARG A 93 6.65 -9.28 -9.03
C ARG A 93 5.73 -9.53 -7.83
N LEU A 94 5.49 -8.50 -7.00
CA LEU A 94 4.57 -8.59 -5.86
C LEU A 94 3.16 -8.97 -6.29
N THR A 95 2.60 -8.26 -7.27
CA THR A 95 1.23 -8.48 -7.74
C THR A 95 1.07 -9.82 -8.45
N ALA A 96 2.08 -10.26 -9.22
CA ALA A 96 2.12 -11.60 -9.80
C ALA A 96 2.11 -12.68 -8.72
N ALA A 97 2.94 -12.55 -7.69
CA ALA A 97 3.02 -13.53 -6.62
C ALA A 97 1.74 -13.62 -5.78
N LEU A 98 1.10 -12.48 -5.48
CA LEU A 98 -0.19 -12.46 -4.76
C LEU A 98 -1.33 -13.05 -5.59
N SER A 99 -1.40 -12.73 -6.90
CA SER A 99 -2.47 -13.17 -7.80
C SER A 99 -2.40 -14.65 -8.20
N GLN A 100 -1.20 -15.23 -8.23
CA GLN A 100 -0.96 -16.65 -8.57
C GLN A 100 -0.81 -17.55 -7.35
N GLY A 101 -0.77 -16.99 -6.14
CA GLY A 101 -0.62 -17.74 -4.90
C GLY A 101 -1.89 -18.44 -4.41
N SER A 102 -1.94 -18.72 -3.10
CA SER A 102 -3.04 -19.41 -2.45
C SER A 102 -4.33 -18.57 -2.42
N ASN A 103 -5.44 -19.16 -1.96
CA ASN A 103 -6.71 -18.45 -1.84
C ASN A 103 -6.63 -17.21 -0.93
N SER A 104 -5.79 -17.23 0.12
CA SER A 104 -5.61 -16.07 1.00
C SER A 104 -4.87 -14.95 0.29
N THR A 105 -3.77 -15.26 -0.41
CA THR A 105 -2.97 -14.25 -1.13
C THR A 105 -3.76 -13.63 -2.27
N ARG A 106 -4.59 -14.44 -2.96
CA ARG A 106 -5.50 -13.95 -4.00
C ARG A 106 -6.57 -13.01 -3.43
N ARG A 107 -7.06 -13.24 -2.22
CA ARG A 107 -7.97 -12.29 -1.54
C ARG A 107 -7.24 -10.99 -1.23
N THR A 108 -6.01 -11.06 -0.72
CA THR A 108 -5.16 -9.88 -0.51
C THR A 108 -4.97 -9.11 -1.82
N TYR A 109 -4.65 -9.80 -2.92
CA TYR A 109 -4.55 -9.17 -4.24
C TYR A 109 -5.83 -8.45 -4.66
N GLN A 110 -6.99 -9.13 -4.56
CA GLN A 110 -8.28 -8.51 -4.91
C GLN A 110 -8.57 -7.29 -4.04
N MET A 111 -8.24 -7.35 -2.74
CA MET A 111 -8.37 -6.21 -1.84
C MET A 111 -7.52 -5.02 -2.31
N LEU A 112 -6.25 -5.24 -2.67
CA LEU A 112 -5.36 -4.18 -3.18
C LEU A 112 -5.91 -3.56 -4.48
N ILE A 113 -6.46 -4.37 -5.39
CA ILE A 113 -7.07 -3.87 -6.62
C ILE A 113 -8.31 -3.03 -6.32
N SER A 114 -9.16 -3.47 -5.39
CA SER A 114 -10.32 -2.69 -4.95
C SER A 114 -9.89 -1.38 -4.29
N GLN A 115 -8.85 -1.39 -3.46
CA GLN A 115 -8.31 -0.18 -2.83
C GLN A 115 -7.76 0.78 -3.86
N LYS A 116 -7.01 0.27 -4.85
CA LYS A 116 -6.47 1.08 -5.95
C LYS A 116 -7.59 1.79 -6.72
N LYS A 117 -8.62 1.03 -7.12
CA LYS A 117 -9.79 1.58 -7.83
C LYS A 117 -10.50 2.65 -7.00
N PHE A 118 -10.64 2.41 -5.70
CA PHE A 118 -11.23 3.36 -4.78
C PHE A 118 -10.44 4.68 -4.73
N VAL A 119 -9.13 4.61 -4.55
CA VAL A 119 -8.26 5.80 -4.51
C VAL A 119 -8.25 6.53 -5.85
N GLU A 120 -8.15 5.83 -6.98
CA GLU A 120 -8.24 6.43 -8.33
C GLU A 120 -9.55 7.20 -8.51
N THR A 121 -10.66 6.62 -8.06
CA THR A 121 -11.98 7.26 -8.09
C THR A 121 -12.01 8.54 -7.24
N LEU A 122 -11.44 8.51 -6.03
CA LEU A 122 -11.36 9.69 -5.17
C LEU A 122 -10.51 10.80 -5.79
N VAL A 123 -9.38 10.44 -6.42
CA VAL A 123 -8.51 11.40 -7.11
C VAL A 123 -9.23 12.05 -8.29
N GLU A 124 -9.96 11.28 -9.09
CA GLU A 124 -10.78 11.82 -10.19
C GLU A 124 -11.85 12.79 -9.68
N MET A 125 -12.55 12.43 -8.61
CA MET A 125 -13.53 13.31 -7.99
C MET A 125 -12.89 14.60 -7.45
N ALA A 126 -11.74 14.50 -6.78
CA ALA A 126 -11.01 15.66 -6.27
C ALA A 126 -10.59 16.61 -7.40
N LYS A 127 -10.10 16.08 -8.53
CA LYS A 127 -9.77 16.87 -9.73
C LYS A 127 -10.99 17.59 -10.29
N LEU A 128 -12.11 16.87 -10.46
CA LEU A 128 -13.36 17.46 -10.94
C LEU A 128 -13.83 18.61 -10.04
N VAL A 129 -13.81 18.41 -8.72
CA VAL A 129 -14.21 19.45 -7.75
C VAL A 129 -13.24 20.63 -7.74
N ALA A 130 -11.95 20.39 -7.98
CA ALA A 130 -10.95 21.45 -8.11
C ALA A 130 -11.20 22.33 -9.35
N GLU A 131 -11.60 21.73 -10.47
CA GLU A 131 -11.91 22.41 -11.74
C GLU A 131 -13.21 23.25 -11.69
N VAL A 132 -14.17 22.91 -10.83
CA VAL A 132 -15.40 23.69 -10.68
C VAL A 132 -15.07 25.10 -10.18
N SER A 133 -15.35 26.11 -11.00
CA SER A 133 -15.33 27.50 -10.58
C SER A 133 -16.60 27.83 -9.77
N GLY A 134 -16.42 28.38 -8.57
CA GLY A 134 -17.55 28.72 -7.71
C GLY A 134 -17.22 28.68 -6.23
N ASN A 135 -18.21 29.09 -5.43
CA ASN A 135 -18.12 29.04 -3.97
C ASN A 135 -18.18 27.60 -3.44
N ARG A 136 -17.80 27.42 -2.18
CA ARG A 136 -17.77 26.12 -1.47
C ARG A 136 -19.05 25.31 -1.65
N MET A 137 -20.21 25.95 -1.57
CA MET A 137 -21.50 25.28 -1.71
C MET A 137 -21.66 24.58 -3.06
N LYS A 138 -21.29 25.24 -4.17
CA LYS A 138 -21.35 24.63 -5.50
C LYS A 138 -20.41 23.42 -5.63
N LYS A 139 -19.19 23.54 -5.09
CA LYS A 139 -18.22 22.44 -5.06
C LYS A 139 -18.75 21.25 -4.25
N GLN A 140 -19.38 21.51 -3.11
CA GLN A 140 -19.98 20.49 -2.26
C GLN A 140 -21.17 19.80 -2.94
N GLU A 141 -22.03 20.54 -3.64
CA GLU A 141 -23.14 19.97 -4.39
C GLU A 141 -22.66 19.03 -5.50
N VAL A 142 -21.62 19.43 -6.24
CA VAL A 142 -21.01 18.59 -7.28
C VAL A 142 -20.39 17.33 -6.69
N LEU A 143 -19.68 17.45 -5.57
CA LEU A 143 -19.10 16.30 -4.88
C LEU A 143 -20.19 15.32 -4.40
N LYS A 144 -21.22 15.81 -3.71
CA LYS A 144 -22.34 14.98 -3.21
C LYS A 144 -23.03 14.25 -4.36
N ARG A 145 -23.31 14.95 -5.46
CA ARG A 145 -23.90 14.36 -6.65
C ARG A 145 -23.03 13.25 -7.22
N LYS A 146 -21.71 13.47 -7.33
CA LYS A 146 -20.78 12.47 -7.87
C LYS A 146 -20.60 11.26 -6.96
N LEU A 147 -20.61 11.46 -5.64
CA LEU A 147 -20.63 10.37 -4.67
C LEU A 147 -21.91 9.53 -4.79
N ALA A 148 -23.07 10.17 -5.01
CA ALA A 148 -24.34 9.48 -5.21
C ALA A 148 -24.45 8.72 -6.54
N GLU A 149 -23.79 9.21 -7.59
CA GLU A 149 -23.74 8.56 -8.90
C GLU A 149 -22.78 7.35 -8.93
N ASN A 150 -21.85 7.24 -7.97
CA ASN A 150 -20.80 6.23 -7.98
C ASN A 150 -21.14 5.05 -7.05
N SER A 151 -21.75 4.00 -7.61
CA SER A 151 -22.16 2.80 -6.87
C SER A 151 -21.00 2.06 -6.20
N ASP A 152 -19.78 2.16 -6.75
CA ASP A 152 -18.58 1.54 -6.18
C ASP A 152 -18.17 2.20 -4.85
N LEU A 153 -18.56 3.45 -4.58
CA LEU A 153 -18.29 4.15 -3.32
C LEU A 153 -19.41 3.99 -2.28
N ILE A 154 -20.60 3.60 -2.73
CA ILE A 154 -21.78 3.36 -1.88
C ILE A 154 -21.71 1.99 -1.20
N ASP A 155 -21.14 0.99 -1.88
CA ASP A 155 -20.88 -0.34 -1.30
C ASP A 155 -19.42 -0.76 -1.55
N LEU A 156 -18.57 -0.49 -0.56
CA LEU A 156 -17.15 -0.83 -0.57
C LEU A 156 -16.89 -2.27 -0.15
N LYS A 157 -17.92 -3.06 0.17
CA LYS A 157 -17.83 -4.49 0.49
C LYS A 157 -16.79 -4.84 1.57
N GLY A 158 -16.55 -3.93 2.52
CA GLY A 158 -15.58 -4.13 3.60
C GLY A 158 -14.13 -3.89 3.16
N LEU A 159 -13.91 -2.90 2.30
CA LEU A 159 -12.59 -2.48 1.83
C LEU A 159 -11.68 -2.10 3.02
N SER A 160 -10.49 -2.70 3.13
CA SER A 160 -9.49 -2.25 4.10
C SER A 160 -8.88 -0.92 3.64
N LEU A 161 -8.61 0.02 4.55
CA LEU A 161 -8.02 1.31 4.14
C LEU A 161 -6.55 1.14 3.73
N PRO A 162 -6.09 1.87 2.70
CA PRO A 162 -4.67 1.96 2.37
C PRO A 162 -3.78 2.40 3.53
N LEU A 163 -4.25 3.37 4.32
CA LEU A 163 -3.49 3.98 5.42
C LEU A 163 -3.46 3.12 6.68
N ASP A 164 -4.56 2.40 6.95
CA ASP A 164 -4.68 1.45 8.04
C ASP A 164 -5.45 0.22 7.56
N PRO A 165 -4.75 -0.87 7.19
CA PRO A 165 -5.39 -2.08 6.68
C PRO A 165 -6.22 -2.82 7.74
N SER A 166 -6.16 -2.44 9.02
CA SER A 166 -7.00 -3.00 10.09
C SER A 166 -8.42 -2.44 10.05
N ILE A 167 -8.61 -1.26 9.47
CA ILE A 167 -9.90 -0.57 9.38
C ILE A 167 -10.60 -0.97 8.09
N HIS A 168 -11.81 -1.53 8.22
CA HIS A 168 -12.63 -1.99 7.10
C HIS A 168 -13.82 -1.04 6.90
N VAL A 169 -13.90 -0.43 5.72
CA VAL A 169 -14.92 0.55 5.36
C VAL A 169 -16.03 -0.12 4.56
N LYS A 170 -17.28 0.16 4.94
CA LYS A 170 -18.46 -0.37 4.27
C LYS A 170 -18.97 0.57 3.18
N ASN A 171 -18.92 1.88 3.42
CA ASN A 171 -19.42 2.91 2.51
C ASN A 171 -18.71 4.25 2.77
N VAL A 172 -18.79 5.15 1.79
CA VAL A 172 -18.50 6.57 2.01
C VAL A 172 -19.83 7.27 2.31
N ASP A 173 -19.94 7.87 3.50
CA ASP A 173 -21.13 8.63 3.87
C ASP A 173 -21.21 9.94 3.08
N GLN A 174 -22.34 10.16 2.42
CA GLN A 174 -22.62 11.33 1.57
C GLN A 174 -23.02 12.56 2.39
N GLU A 175 -23.32 12.36 3.68
CA GLU A 175 -23.83 13.39 4.59
C GLU A 175 -22.77 13.98 5.50
N LEU A 176 -21.55 13.43 5.52
CA LEU A 176 -20.44 13.96 6.31
C LEU A 176 -20.15 15.41 5.91
N GLU A 177 -20.44 16.31 6.86
CA GLU A 177 -20.04 17.70 6.82
C GLU A 177 -18.52 17.74 6.68
N ILE A 178 -18.01 18.39 5.62
CA ILE A 178 -16.57 18.56 5.43
C ILE A 178 -16.10 19.42 6.60
N ALA A 179 -15.46 18.80 7.59
CA ALA A 179 -14.83 19.49 8.70
C ALA A 179 -13.88 20.55 8.13
N GLU A 180 -14.00 21.78 8.63
CA GLU A 180 -13.18 22.91 8.24
C GLU A 180 -11.70 22.54 8.43
N ASN A 181 -10.98 22.32 7.34
CA ASN A 181 -9.54 22.53 7.38
C ASN A 181 -9.35 24.05 7.45
N GLN A 182 -9.12 24.55 8.67
CA GLN A 182 -8.54 25.87 8.85
C GLN A 182 -7.33 25.98 7.93
N SER A 183 -7.21 27.12 7.25
CA SER A 183 -6.15 27.35 6.29
C SER A 183 -4.80 27.16 7.00
N LEU A 184 -3.85 26.44 6.40
CA LEU A 184 -2.49 26.29 6.95
C LEU A 184 -1.82 27.66 7.20
N ALA A 185 -2.26 28.71 6.51
CA ALA A 185 -1.82 30.08 6.75
C ALA A 185 -2.35 30.66 8.10
N GLU A 186 -3.57 30.33 8.51
CA GLU A 186 -4.17 30.77 9.78
C GLU A 186 -3.51 30.09 10.99
N LEU A 187 -3.02 28.86 10.79
CA LEU A 187 -2.30 28.08 11.80
C LEU A 187 -0.86 28.59 12.03
N MET A 188 -0.24 29.21 11.04
CA MET A 188 1.08 29.85 11.20
C MET A 188 0.97 31.24 11.84
N ASP A 189 -0.08 32.02 11.52
CA ASP A 189 -0.30 33.33 12.16
C ASP A 189 -0.62 33.21 13.66
N THR A 190 -1.33 32.14 14.07
CA THR A 190 -1.65 31.88 15.48
C THR A 190 -0.43 31.42 16.29
N GLN A 191 0.54 30.73 15.68
CA GLN A 191 1.80 30.38 16.35
C GLN A 191 2.79 31.55 16.42
N GLY A 192 2.83 32.42 15.40
CA GLY A 192 3.65 33.64 15.43
C GLY A 192 3.20 34.69 16.45
N LEU A 193 1.91 34.71 16.79
CA LEU A 193 1.37 35.59 17.84
C LEU A 193 1.61 35.05 19.26
N ALA A 194 1.68 33.72 19.44
CA ALA A 194 1.97 33.12 20.74
C ALA A 194 3.44 33.29 21.16
N GLU A 195 4.38 33.25 20.22
CA GLU A 195 5.83 33.41 20.51
C GLU A 195 6.21 34.86 20.85
N SER A 196 5.41 35.85 20.43
CA SER A 196 5.67 37.27 20.74
C SER A 196 5.12 37.72 22.11
N GLU A 197 4.11 37.03 22.66
CA GLU A 197 3.59 37.34 24.00
C GLU A 197 4.39 36.68 25.15
N GLU A 198 5.06 35.56 24.88
CA GLU A 198 5.90 34.87 25.88
C GLU A 198 7.25 35.58 26.10
N GLU A 199 7.78 36.29 25.09
CA GLU A 199 9.03 37.07 25.23
C GLU A 199 8.82 38.45 25.91
N GLU A 200 7.62 39.02 25.83
CA GLU A 200 7.28 40.32 26.45
C GLU A 200 6.90 40.15 27.95
N THR A 201 6.38 38.98 28.34
CA THR A 201 6.03 38.69 29.73
C THR A 201 7.25 38.35 30.60
N ASP A 202 8.30 37.75 30.02
CA ASP A 202 9.54 37.40 30.76
C ASP A 202 10.50 38.61 30.94
N ARG A 203 10.32 39.69 30.16
CA ARG A 203 11.04 40.97 30.38
C ARG A 203 10.42 41.85 31.47
N ARG A 204 9.12 41.71 31.74
CA ARG A 204 8.42 42.50 32.78
C ARG A 204 8.54 41.94 34.19
N THR A 205 8.98 40.70 34.35
CA THR A 205 9.18 40.05 35.65
C THR A 205 10.61 40.20 36.20
N ARG A 206 11.53 40.84 35.44
CA ARG A 206 12.96 40.97 35.78
C ARG A 206 13.46 42.39 36.05
N THR A 207 12.58 43.37 36.17
CA THR A 207 12.88 44.74 36.67
C THR A 207 12.18 44.98 38.00
#